data_AF-A0A662XXL8-F1
#
_entry.id   AF-A0A662XXL8-F1
#
_cell.length_a   1.000
_cell.length_b   1.000
_cell.length_c   1.000
_cell.angle_alpha   90.00
_cell.angle_beta   90.00
_cell.angle_gamma   90.00
#
_symmetry.space_group_name_H-M   'P 1'
#
loop_
_entity.id
_entity.type
_entity.pdbx_description
1 polymer ?
#
loop_
_entity_poly.entity_id
_entity_poly.type
_entity_poly.pdbx_seq_one_letter_code
_entity_poly.pdbx_strand_id
1 'polypeptide(L)'
;MKTDAMAYKNWIFDQLVANNGSLSYCVRWDSTETLSKSIASKFEDVLNRQFKAWNHWLAGYDCWPFEEIDVNVVGYAVRDAALLGWSDDSLGTIYEGVLDTDGIPQCPDTCYKHLGAVASGVDTSACAGEGFDMSLWLTKGLGGGYGWDWGQQVDWDNFLAQIDDEQLQILAHEIGHGFGLPDFYETTDKPADDFPACIMEAGASMTITDGDGWMLRSVLEHIKSRYDF
;
A
#
# COMPACT_ATOMS: atom_id res chain seq x y z
N MET A 1 12.37 -13.83 2.86
CA MET A 1 11.41 -13.52 1.79
C MET A 1 10.26 -14.52 1.86
N LYS A 2 9.01 -14.09 1.63
CA LYS A 2 7.85 -15.00 1.61
C LYS A 2 8.05 -16.11 0.57
N THR A 3 7.64 -17.34 0.89
CA THR A 3 7.86 -18.54 0.05
C THR A 3 7.33 -18.39 -1.37
N ASP A 4 6.25 -17.61 -1.54
CA ASP A 4 5.58 -17.38 -2.82
C ASP A 4 6.14 -16.20 -3.61
N ALA A 5 7.04 -15.40 -3.02
CA ALA A 5 7.50 -14.15 -3.63
C ALA A 5 8.15 -14.35 -5.01
N MET A 6 8.81 -15.50 -5.23
CA MET A 6 9.46 -15.82 -6.51
C MET A 6 8.52 -16.30 -7.62
N ALA A 7 7.34 -16.83 -7.30
CA ALA A 7 6.38 -17.29 -8.30
C ALA A 7 5.29 -16.25 -8.57
N TYR A 8 4.94 -15.46 -7.54
CA TYR A 8 3.91 -14.44 -7.60
C TYR A 8 4.41 -13.18 -8.35
N LYS A 9 3.61 -12.70 -9.30
CA LYS A 9 3.96 -11.64 -10.27
C LYS A 9 3.00 -10.45 -10.19
N ASN A 10 2.65 -10.05 -8.98
CA ASN A 10 1.84 -8.86 -8.73
C ASN A 10 2.34 -8.03 -7.54
N TRP A 11 3.57 -8.26 -7.07
CA TRP A 11 4.09 -7.44 -5.96
C TRP A 11 4.19 -5.98 -6.35
N ILE A 12 4.34 -5.10 -5.35
CA ILE A 12 4.56 -3.67 -5.59
C ILE A 12 5.68 -3.43 -6.61
N PHE A 13 6.75 -4.23 -6.59
CA PHE A 13 7.79 -4.18 -7.63
C PHE A 13 7.23 -4.36 -9.05
N ASP A 14 6.41 -5.39 -9.26
CA ASP A 14 5.84 -5.71 -10.57
C ASP A 14 4.87 -4.59 -11.02
N GLN A 15 4.08 -4.05 -10.09
CA GLN A 15 3.14 -2.95 -10.37
C GLN A 15 3.87 -1.64 -10.70
N LEU A 16 4.91 -1.28 -9.94
CA LEU A 16 5.74 -0.11 -10.22
C LEU A 16 6.41 -0.20 -11.59
N VAL A 17 6.95 -1.37 -11.94
CA VAL A 17 7.54 -1.59 -13.27
C VAL A 17 6.48 -1.46 -14.37
N ALA A 18 5.30 -2.05 -14.17
CA ALA A 18 4.20 -1.95 -15.12
C ALA A 18 3.67 -0.51 -15.31
N ASN A 19 3.73 0.30 -14.25
CA ASN A 19 3.21 1.67 -14.21
C ASN A 19 4.30 2.75 -14.22
N ASN A 20 5.53 2.38 -14.61
CA ASN A 20 6.67 3.29 -14.73
C ASN A 20 6.90 4.18 -13.49
N GLY A 21 6.93 3.57 -12.32
CA GLY A 21 7.24 4.24 -11.04
C GLY A 21 6.05 4.93 -10.37
N SER A 22 4.83 4.72 -10.86
CA SER A 22 3.62 5.31 -10.28
C SER A 22 2.64 4.27 -9.74
N LEU A 23 1.84 4.65 -8.74
CA LEU A 23 0.71 3.87 -8.22
C LEU A 23 -0.50 4.76 -7.98
N SER A 24 -1.67 4.35 -8.47
CA SER A 24 -2.95 4.97 -8.14
C SER A 24 -3.60 4.20 -6.98
N TYR A 25 -4.04 4.90 -5.94
CA TYR A 25 -4.68 4.35 -4.75
C TYR A 25 -6.18 4.65 -4.71
N CYS A 26 -6.99 3.69 -4.29
CA CYS A 26 -8.38 3.93 -3.90
C CYS A 26 -8.59 3.65 -2.41
N VAL A 27 -9.12 4.64 -1.69
CA VAL A 27 -9.32 4.59 -0.25
C VAL A 27 -10.67 3.93 0.05
N ARG A 28 -10.65 2.88 0.87
CA ARG A 28 -11.85 2.27 1.45
C ARG A 28 -12.06 2.81 2.85
N TRP A 29 -13.10 3.62 3.01
CA TRP A 29 -13.50 4.17 4.31
C TRP A 29 -14.53 3.24 4.97
N ASP A 30 -14.06 2.35 5.84
CA ASP A 30 -14.90 1.44 6.60
C ASP A 30 -15.18 1.99 8.01
N SER A 31 -15.99 3.04 8.06
CA SER A 31 -16.41 3.70 9.28
C SER A 31 -17.77 4.37 9.13
N THR A 32 -18.49 4.54 10.24
CA THR A 32 -19.73 5.32 10.32
C THR A 32 -19.49 6.77 10.74
N GLU A 33 -18.24 7.15 11.02
CA GLU A 33 -17.86 8.50 11.40
C GLU A 33 -17.58 9.35 10.17
N THR A 34 -17.71 10.67 10.32
CA THR A 34 -17.45 11.61 9.23
C THR A 34 -15.96 11.82 9.00
N LEU A 35 -15.52 11.76 7.74
CA LEU A 35 -14.17 12.11 7.32
C LEU A 35 -14.14 13.53 6.74
N SER A 36 -13.41 14.44 7.37
CA SER A 36 -13.31 15.82 6.86
C SER A 36 -12.38 15.90 5.64
N LYS A 37 -12.70 16.82 4.71
CA LYS A 37 -11.89 17.07 3.50
C LYS A 37 -10.43 17.39 3.82
N SER A 38 -10.20 18.17 4.89
CA SER A 38 -8.84 18.57 5.32
C SER A 38 -8.01 17.42 5.87
N ILE A 39 -8.64 16.37 6.40
CA ILE A 39 -7.94 15.17 6.86
C ILE A 39 -7.71 14.24 5.66
N ALA A 40 -8.75 14.01 4.85
CA ALA A 40 -8.65 13.19 3.65
C ALA A 40 -7.59 13.70 2.66
N SER A 41 -7.44 15.03 2.51
CA SER A 41 -6.45 15.63 1.62
C SER A 41 -5.00 15.33 2.01
N LYS A 42 -4.73 14.79 3.19
CA LYS A 42 -3.37 14.38 3.62
C LYS A 42 -3.02 12.95 3.22
N PHE A 43 -3.99 12.14 2.80
CA PHE A 43 -3.77 10.70 2.61
C PHE A 43 -2.78 10.40 1.48
N GLU A 44 -2.85 11.16 0.39
CA GLU A 44 -1.89 11.06 -0.71
C GLU A 44 -0.47 11.40 -0.24
N ASP A 45 -0.28 12.50 0.50
CA ASP A 45 1.02 12.88 1.06
C ASP A 45 1.56 11.81 2.01
N VAL A 46 0.69 11.20 2.84
CA VAL A 46 1.07 10.11 3.74
C VAL A 46 1.63 8.92 2.95
N LEU A 47 0.90 8.49 1.92
CA LEU A 47 1.33 7.38 1.06
C LEU A 47 2.65 7.70 0.36
N ASN A 48 2.78 8.89 -0.22
CA ASN A 48 4.04 9.33 -0.85
C ASN A 48 5.22 9.30 0.13
N ARG A 49 5.04 9.75 1.39
CA ARG A 49 6.10 9.65 2.41
C ARG A 49 6.49 8.20 2.70
N GLN A 50 5.52 7.28 2.81
CA GLN A 50 5.83 5.88 3.09
C GLN A 50 6.55 5.19 1.92
N PHE A 51 6.08 5.41 0.69
CA PHE A 51 6.72 4.87 -0.51
C PHE A 51 8.10 5.46 -0.75
N LYS A 52 8.30 6.76 -0.46
CA LYS A 52 9.62 7.39 -0.48
C LYS A 52 10.58 6.73 0.50
N ALA A 53 10.12 6.43 1.72
CA ALA A 53 10.96 5.78 2.73
C ALA A 53 11.40 4.36 2.32
N TRP A 54 10.53 3.60 1.64
CA TRP A 54 10.90 2.31 1.04
C TRP A 54 11.80 2.47 -0.20
N ASN A 55 11.46 3.38 -1.12
CA ASN A 55 12.21 3.59 -2.36
C ASN A 55 13.63 4.12 -2.12
N HIS A 56 13.87 4.78 -0.99
CA HIS A 56 15.21 5.22 -0.57
C HIS A 56 16.26 4.10 -0.66
N TRP A 57 15.86 2.86 -0.37
CA TRP A 57 16.76 1.71 -0.42
C TRP A 57 17.00 1.18 -1.83
N LEU A 58 16.09 1.46 -2.77
CA LEU A 58 16.16 0.98 -4.15
C LEU A 58 16.76 2.01 -5.11
N ALA A 59 16.56 3.31 -4.87
CA ALA A 59 17.08 4.37 -5.73
C ALA A 59 18.61 4.26 -5.88
N GLY A 60 19.07 4.11 -7.13
CA GLY A 60 20.48 3.92 -7.46
C GLY A 60 21.04 2.52 -7.18
N TYR A 61 20.21 1.56 -6.74
CA TYR A 61 20.58 0.18 -6.49
C TYR A 61 20.23 -0.72 -7.68
N ASP A 62 21.17 -1.57 -8.11
CA ASP A 62 20.95 -2.66 -9.06
C ASP A 62 20.06 -2.29 -10.28
N CYS A 63 20.37 -1.15 -10.91
CA CYS A 63 19.67 -0.61 -12.09
C CYS A 63 18.17 -0.27 -11.86
N TRP A 64 17.70 -0.19 -10.62
CA TRP A 64 16.34 0.25 -10.32
C TRP A 64 16.08 1.61 -10.97
N PRO A 65 15.06 1.72 -11.85
CA PRO A 65 14.92 2.88 -12.74
C PRO A 65 14.24 4.08 -12.09
N PHE A 66 13.68 3.93 -10.89
CA PHE A 66 12.84 4.95 -10.25
C PHE A 66 13.58 5.66 -9.12
N GLU A 67 13.98 6.91 -9.36
CA GLU A 67 14.53 7.79 -8.31
C GLU A 67 13.44 8.19 -7.29
N GLU A 68 12.21 8.38 -7.78
CA GLU A 68 11.03 8.70 -6.98
C GLU A 68 9.87 7.78 -7.39
N ILE A 69 8.93 7.58 -6.45
CA ILE A 69 7.68 6.86 -6.69
C ILE A 69 6.55 7.87 -6.50
N ASP A 70 5.69 7.98 -7.50
CA ASP A 70 4.52 8.86 -7.47
C ASP A 70 3.28 8.08 -7.04
N VAL A 71 2.69 8.46 -5.91
CA VAL A 71 1.41 7.88 -5.46
C VAL A 71 0.30 8.90 -5.58
N ASN A 72 -0.81 8.51 -6.21
CA ASN A 72 -1.99 9.38 -6.38
C ASN A 72 -3.22 8.72 -5.76
N VAL A 73 -4.03 9.45 -4.99
CA VAL A 73 -5.33 8.95 -4.53
C VAL A 73 -6.40 9.33 -5.54
N VAL A 74 -7.01 8.32 -6.16
CA VAL A 74 -7.92 8.51 -7.30
C VAL A 74 -9.38 8.23 -6.99
N GLY A 75 -9.68 7.73 -5.80
CA GLY A 75 -11.06 7.53 -5.37
C GLY A 75 -11.24 7.13 -3.92
N TYR A 76 -12.48 7.26 -3.47
CA TYR A 76 -12.92 6.96 -2.11
C TYR A 76 -14.20 6.12 -2.14
N ALA A 77 -14.11 4.89 -1.67
CA ALA A 77 -15.27 4.03 -1.43
C ALA A 77 -15.85 4.27 -0.04
N VAL A 78 -17.14 4.57 0.01
CA VAL A 78 -17.87 4.91 1.24
C VAL A 78 -19.24 4.28 1.27
N ARG A 79 -19.78 4.06 2.46
CA ARG A 79 -21.14 3.53 2.62
C ARG A 79 -22.21 4.54 2.23
N ASP A 80 -21.99 5.79 2.62
CA ASP A 80 -22.89 6.93 2.44
C ASP A 80 -22.01 8.17 2.20
N ALA A 81 -22.25 8.89 1.10
CA ALA A 81 -21.48 10.06 0.73
C ALA A 81 -21.60 11.19 1.76
N ALA A 82 -22.66 11.21 2.58
CA ALA A 82 -22.83 12.17 3.66
C ALA A 82 -21.79 12.02 4.78
N LEU A 83 -21.05 10.91 4.83
CA LEU A 83 -19.91 10.74 5.73
C LEU A 83 -18.69 11.56 5.29
N LEU A 84 -18.63 12.00 4.03
CA LEU A 84 -17.53 12.79 3.53
C LEU A 84 -17.79 14.28 3.72
N GLY A 85 -16.80 15.00 4.23
CA GLY A 85 -16.81 16.46 4.33
C GLY A 85 -16.63 17.18 3.00
N TRP A 86 -16.83 16.49 1.88
CA TRP A 86 -16.78 16.99 0.51
C TRP A 86 -17.71 16.16 -0.39
N SER A 87 -18.07 16.71 -1.55
CA SER A 87 -18.97 16.07 -2.52
C SER A 87 -18.56 16.28 -3.97
N ASP A 88 -17.39 16.89 -4.19
CA ASP A 88 -16.78 17.07 -5.50
C ASP A 88 -15.66 16.03 -5.73
N ASP A 89 -15.16 15.92 -6.95
CA ASP A 89 -14.08 14.98 -7.30
C ASP A 89 -12.68 15.52 -6.98
N SER A 90 -12.56 16.51 -6.09
CA SER A 90 -11.26 17.17 -5.82
C SER A 90 -10.23 16.29 -5.12
N LEU A 91 -10.66 15.16 -4.55
CA LEU A 91 -9.82 14.12 -3.96
C LEU A 91 -9.96 12.79 -4.73
N GLY A 92 -10.50 12.82 -5.95
CA GLY A 92 -10.84 11.62 -6.71
C GLY A 92 -12.32 11.22 -6.60
N THR A 93 -12.71 10.21 -7.38
CA THR A 93 -14.11 9.78 -7.53
C THR A 93 -14.67 9.18 -6.24
N ILE A 94 -15.87 9.62 -5.85
CA ILE A 94 -16.59 9.03 -4.72
C ILE A 94 -17.42 7.83 -5.19
N TYR A 95 -17.10 6.64 -4.67
CA TYR A 95 -17.84 5.40 -4.90
C TYR A 95 -18.76 5.12 -3.71
N GLU A 96 -19.96 5.69 -3.75
CA GLU A 96 -20.98 5.47 -2.72
C GLU A 96 -21.73 4.15 -2.91
N GLY A 97 -21.88 3.37 -1.83
CA GLY A 97 -22.79 2.23 -1.79
C GLY A 97 -22.33 1.00 -2.58
N VAL A 98 -21.09 1.01 -3.09
CA VAL A 98 -20.44 -0.19 -3.64
C VAL A 98 -19.92 -1.00 -2.45
N LEU A 99 -20.52 -2.16 -2.20
CA LEU A 99 -20.23 -2.99 -1.02
C LEU A 99 -19.67 -4.35 -1.43
N ASP A 100 -18.75 -4.88 -0.63
CA ASP A 100 -18.28 -6.27 -0.73
C ASP A 100 -19.32 -7.27 -0.18
N THR A 101 -18.96 -8.56 -0.18
CA THR A 101 -19.84 -9.65 0.28
C THR A 101 -20.25 -9.55 1.74
N ASP A 102 -19.45 -8.87 2.56
CA ASP A 102 -19.71 -8.63 3.98
C ASP A 102 -20.45 -7.31 4.22
N GLY A 103 -20.82 -6.62 3.14
CA GLY A 103 -21.54 -5.35 3.19
C GLY A 103 -20.66 -4.19 3.58
N ILE A 104 -19.34 -4.25 3.34
CA ILE A 104 -18.40 -3.16 3.67
C ILE A 104 -18.08 -2.37 2.38
N PRO A 105 -17.94 -1.03 2.42
CA PRO A 105 -17.61 -0.25 1.23
C PRO A 105 -16.37 -0.77 0.53
N GLN A 106 -16.39 -0.84 -0.79
CA GLN A 106 -15.30 -1.37 -1.60
C GLN A 106 -15.09 -0.48 -2.83
N CYS A 107 -13.82 -0.22 -3.15
CA CYS A 107 -13.47 0.35 -4.45
C CYS A 107 -13.87 -0.63 -5.56
N PRO A 108 -14.54 -0.18 -6.66
CA PRO A 108 -15.13 -1.12 -7.61
C PRO A 108 -14.10 -2.03 -8.28
N ASP A 109 -14.42 -3.32 -8.40
CA ASP A 109 -13.58 -4.30 -9.11
C ASP A 109 -13.33 -3.89 -10.58
N THR A 110 -14.30 -3.20 -11.21
CA THR A 110 -14.15 -2.67 -12.58
C THR A 110 -13.08 -1.59 -12.71
N CYS A 111 -12.64 -1.02 -11.60
CA CYS A 111 -11.57 -0.04 -11.52
C CYS A 111 -10.24 -0.65 -11.07
N TYR A 112 -10.20 -1.90 -10.63
CA TYR A 112 -8.99 -2.51 -10.08
C TYR A 112 -8.08 -3.06 -11.19
N LYS A 113 -6.91 -2.44 -11.39
CA LYS A 113 -5.95 -2.77 -12.46
C LYS A 113 -5.27 -4.13 -12.29
N HIS A 114 -5.35 -4.72 -11.10
CA HIS A 114 -4.72 -6.00 -10.76
C HIS A 114 -5.72 -7.10 -10.36
N LEU A 115 -6.99 -6.95 -10.74
CA LEU A 115 -8.02 -7.96 -10.51
C LEU A 115 -7.55 -9.34 -11.00
N GLY A 116 -7.66 -10.35 -10.12
CA GLY A 116 -7.15 -11.69 -10.42
C GLY A 116 -5.63 -11.86 -10.24
N ALA A 117 -4.98 -10.97 -9.47
CA ALA A 117 -3.58 -11.05 -9.08
C ALA A 117 -2.60 -10.92 -10.26
N VAL A 118 -2.84 -9.96 -11.14
CA VAL A 118 -1.99 -9.67 -12.32
C VAL A 118 -1.33 -8.30 -12.22
N ALA A 119 -0.03 -8.21 -12.49
CA ALA A 119 0.68 -6.92 -12.47
C ALA A 119 0.16 -5.89 -13.47
N SER A 120 -0.48 -6.30 -14.56
CA SER A 120 -1.08 -5.39 -15.54
C SER A 120 -2.00 -6.12 -16.51
N GLY A 121 -2.73 -5.35 -17.32
CA GLY A 121 -3.50 -5.85 -18.46
C GLY A 121 -5.00 -6.07 -18.18
N VAL A 122 -5.48 -5.74 -16.98
CA VAL A 122 -6.92 -5.66 -16.72
C VAL A 122 -7.49 -4.43 -17.44
N ASP A 123 -8.55 -4.64 -18.21
CA ASP A 123 -9.29 -3.55 -18.85
C ASP A 123 -10.20 -2.85 -17.82
N THR A 124 -9.84 -1.63 -17.45
CA THR A 124 -10.59 -0.77 -16.53
C THR A 124 -11.41 0.29 -17.27
N SER A 125 -11.63 0.17 -18.59
CA SER A 125 -12.39 1.14 -19.38
C SER A 125 -13.86 1.28 -18.96
N ALA A 126 -14.39 0.29 -18.22
CA ALA A 126 -15.72 0.34 -17.62
C ALA A 126 -15.74 1.03 -16.23
N CYS A 127 -14.59 1.46 -15.71
CA CYS A 127 -14.51 2.22 -14.48
C CYS A 127 -15.16 3.60 -14.67
N ALA A 128 -15.97 4.02 -13.69
CA ALA A 128 -16.57 5.35 -13.70
C ALA A 128 -15.58 6.47 -13.41
N GLY A 129 -14.52 6.17 -12.64
CA GLY A 129 -13.40 7.06 -12.34
C GLY A 129 -12.09 6.57 -12.99
N GLU A 130 -10.96 6.90 -12.36
CA GLU A 130 -9.67 6.35 -12.76
C GLU A 130 -9.48 4.95 -12.16
N GLY A 131 -8.83 4.06 -12.93
CA GLY A 131 -8.41 2.77 -12.40
C GLY A 131 -7.35 2.92 -11.31
N PHE A 132 -7.36 2.03 -10.32
CA PHE A 132 -6.41 2.03 -9.22
C PHE A 132 -5.59 0.74 -9.18
N ASP A 133 -4.38 0.86 -8.66
CA ASP A 133 -3.40 -0.21 -8.46
C ASP A 133 -3.50 -0.77 -7.04
N MET A 134 -3.70 0.10 -6.05
CA MET A 134 -3.68 -0.31 -4.64
C MET A 134 -4.89 0.22 -3.89
N SER A 135 -5.26 -0.43 -2.79
CA SER A 135 -6.33 0.05 -1.93
C SER A 135 -5.89 0.26 -0.49
N LEU A 136 -6.19 1.44 0.06
CA LEU A 136 -5.96 1.75 1.47
C LEU A 136 -7.26 1.58 2.24
N TRP A 137 -7.35 0.56 3.08
CA TRP A 137 -8.54 0.27 3.87
C TRP A 137 -8.33 0.82 5.29
N LEU A 138 -9.11 1.83 5.64
CA LEU A 138 -9.12 2.40 6.99
C LEU A 138 -10.28 1.76 7.76
N THR A 139 -9.96 0.81 8.64
CA THR A 139 -10.94 0.02 9.38
C THR A 139 -10.93 0.41 10.85
N LYS A 140 -12.10 0.77 11.39
CA LYS A 140 -12.24 1.14 12.80
C LYS A 140 -12.07 -0.08 13.71
N GLY A 141 -11.19 0.04 14.72
CA GLY A 141 -11.05 -0.99 15.76
C GLY A 141 -10.34 -2.26 15.31
N LEU A 142 -9.53 -2.16 14.24
CA LEU A 142 -8.71 -3.27 13.75
C LEU A 142 -7.56 -3.58 14.73
N GLY A 143 -6.97 -2.55 15.35
CA GLY A 143 -5.87 -2.67 16.32
C GLY A 143 -4.50 -3.08 15.73
N GLY A 144 -4.39 -3.22 14.41
CA GLY A 144 -3.19 -3.64 13.69
C GLY A 144 -3.26 -3.29 12.21
N GLY A 145 -2.67 -4.13 11.37
CA GLY A 145 -2.75 -3.98 9.91
C GLY A 145 -2.64 -5.31 9.17
N TYR A 146 -2.93 -5.24 7.87
CA TYR A 146 -2.70 -6.30 6.90
C TYR A 146 -2.22 -5.67 5.59
N GLY A 147 -1.12 -6.16 5.07
CA GLY A 147 -0.51 -5.68 3.84
C GLY A 147 -0.24 -6.81 2.86
N TRP A 148 -0.48 -6.54 1.58
CA TRP A 148 -0.19 -7.49 0.51
C TRP A 148 -0.12 -6.76 -0.84
N ASP A 149 -0.18 -7.49 -1.96
CA ASP A 149 -0.11 -6.88 -3.30
C ASP A 149 -1.29 -5.99 -3.68
N TRP A 150 -2.44 -6.14 -3.02
CA TRP A 150 -3.62 -5.34 -3.35
C TRP A 150 -3.68 -4.01 -2.60
N GLY A 151 -2.81 -3.79 -1.61
CA GLY A 151 -2.94 -2.65 -0.71
C GLY A 151 -2.60 -2.93 0.75
N GLN A 152 -3.11 -2.03 1.58
CA GLN A 152 -2.94 -2.06 3.03
C GLN A 152 -4.28 -1.84 3.70
N GLN A 153 -4.60 -2.65 4.69
CA GLN A 153 -5.64 -2.41 5.66
C GLN A 153 -4.98 -2.05 6.98
N VAL A 154 -5.39 -0.93 7.59
CA VAL A 154 -4.81 -0.45 8.83
C VAL A 154 -5.89 0.06 9.77
N ASP A 155 -5.58 0.00 11.06
CA ASP A 155 -6.43 0.60 12.07
C ASP A 155 -6.55 2.10 11.84
N TRP A 156 -7.80 2.54 11.77
CA TRP A 156 -8.12 3.92 11.47
C TRP A 156 -7.65 4.90 12.57
N ASP A 157 -7.84 4.58 13.84
CA ASP A 157 -7.45 5.46 14.95
C ASP A 157 -5.92 5.62 14.99
N ASN A 158 -5.18 4.53 14.75
CA ASN A 158 -3.73 4.56 14.65
C ASN A 158 -3.26 5.42 13.46
N PHE A 159 -3.82 5.20 12.27
CA PHE A 159 -3.46 5.95 11.06
C PHE A 159 -3.67 7.46 11.25
N LEU A 160 -4.83 7.87 11.77
CA LEU A 160 -5.10 9.29 11.99
C LEU A 160 -4.23 9.91 13.07
N ALA A 161 -3.90 9.17 14.13
CA ALA A 161 -3.04 9.67 15.20
C ALA A 161 -1.61 9.98 14.71
N GLN A 162 -1.16 9.30 13.65
CA GLN A 162 0.18 9.41 13.07
C GLN A 162 0.19 10.12 11.70
N ILE A 163 -0.93 10.72 11.27
CA ILE A 163 -1.10 11.25 9.91
C ILE A 163 -0.07 12.33 9.51
N ASP A 164 0.49 13.02 10.48
CA ASP A 164 1.49 14.08 10.30
C ASP A 164 2.94 13.58 10.57
N ASP A 165 3.11 12.31 10.93
CA ASP A 165 4.43 11.71 11.14
C ASP A 165 5.11 11.42 9.78
N GLU A 166 6.44 11.39 9.78
CA GLU A 166 7.23 11.06 8.60
C GLU A 166 6.95 9.62 8.13
N GLN A 167 6.89 8.69 9.09
CA GLN A 167 6.53 7.29 8.85
C GLN A 167 5.44 6.87 9.83
N LEU A 168 4.39 6.24 9.30
CA LEU A 168 3.32 5.63 10.07
C LEU A 168 3.69 4.17 10.27
N GLN A 169 4.02 3.77 11.50
CA GLN A 169 4.66 2.48 11.77
C GLN A 169 3.90 1.29 11.13
N ILE A 170 2.59 1.21 11.39
CA ILE A 170 1.78 0.08 10.90
C ILE A 170 1.69 0.14 9.38
N LEU A 171 1.38 1.30 8.80
CA LEU A 171 1.28 1.43 7.34
C LEU A 171 2.60 1.11 6.63
N ALA A 172 3.72 1.59 7.15
CA ALA A 172 5.04 1.30 6.61
C ALA A 172 5.36 -0.20 6.66
N HIS A 173 5.02 -0.87 7.78
CA HIS A 173 5.12 -2.33 7.92
C HIS A 173 4.27 -3.06 6.86
N GLU A 174 2.99 -2.68 6.73
CA GLU A 174 2.08 -3.32 5.76
C GLU A 174 2.51 -3.10 4.30
N ILE A 175 3.12 -1.96 3.98
CA ILE A 175 3.71 -1.74 2.64
C ILE A 175 4.88 -2.70 2.41
N GLY A 176 5.69 -2.99 3.43
CA GLY A 176 6.77 -4.00 3.35
C GLY A 176 6.25 -5.37 2.92
N HIS A 177 5.08 -5.79 3.41
CA HIS A 177 4.46 -7.01 2.93
C HIS A 177 4.06 -6.99 1.45
N GLY A 178 3.64 -5.85 0.92
CA GLY A 178 3.36 -5.65 -0.51
C GLY A 178 4.62 -5.73 -1.39
N PHE A 179 5.79 -5.48 -0.82
CA PHE A 179 7.09 -5.76 -1.43
C PHE A 179 7.56 -7.23 -1.24
N GLY A 180 6.75 -8.09 -0.61
CA GLY A 180 7.07 -9.51 -0.41
C GLY A 180 7.92 -9.81 0.84
N LEU A 181 8.09 -8.85 1.75
CA LEU A 181 8.82 -9.05 3.00
C LEU A 181 7.94 -9.86 3.98
N PRO A 182 8.48 -10.88 4.68
CA PRO A 182 7.78 -11.61 5.73
C PRO A 182 7.83 -10.84 7.06
N ASP A 183 6.94 -11.20 7.99
CA ASP A 183 7.13 -10.87 9.40
C ASP A 183 8.30 -11.63 10.01
N PHE A 184 8.91 -11.04 11.04
CA PHE A 184 9.81 -11.75 11.96
C PHE A 184 9.15 -11.87 13.34
N TYR A 185 8.30 -12.88 13.52
CA TYR A 185 7.66 -13.17 14.82
C TYR A 185 8.55 -14.02 15.72
N GLU A 186 9.33 -14.92 15.14
CA GLU A 186 10.23 -15.83 15.84
C GLU A 186 11.69 -15.62 15.40
N THR A 187 12.64 -16.02 16.24
CA THR A 187 14.07 -15.94 15.88
C THR A 187 14.41 -16.79 14.67
N THR A 188 13.65 -17.87 14.42
CA THR A 188 13.79 -18.73 13.25
C THR A 188 13.33 -18.08 11.94
N ASP A 189 12.54 -17.01 12.01
CA ASP A 189 12.10 -16.27 10.82
C ASP A 189 13.22 -15.33 10.31
N LYS A 190 14.15 -14.98 11.20
CA LYS A 190 15.25 -14.06 10.91
C LYS A 190 16.36 -14.78 10.13
N PRO A 191 17.05 -14.07 9.22
CA PRO A 191 18.21 -14.61 8.51
C PRO A 191 19.38 -15.02 9.43
N ALA A 192 19.48 -14.38 10.61
CA ALA A 192 20.49 -14.64 11.62
C ALA A 192 20.00 -14.19 13.02
N ASP A 193 20.58 -14.76 14.08
CA ASP A 193 20.25 -14.41 15.47
C ASP A 193 20.55 -12.94 15.81
N ASP A 194 21.55 -12.35 15.17
CA ASP A 194 22.00 -10.96 15.35
C ASP A 194 21.49 -10.02 14.24
N PHE A 195 20.42 -10.40 13.53
CA PHE A 195 19.84 -9.57 12.48
C PHE A 195 19.43 -8.19 13.04
N PRO A 196 19.75 -7.08 12.33
CA PRO A 196 19.42 -5.74 12.79
C PRO A 196 17.92 -5.56 13.02
N ALA A 197 17.57 -4.71 14.01
CA ALA A 197 16.18 -4.31 14.23
C ALA A 197 15.59 -3.71 12.94
N CYS A 198 14.36 -4.12 12.63
CA CYS A 198 13.68 -3.80 11.38
C CYS A 198 12.18 -3.61 11.64
N ILE A 199 11.48 -2.87 10.78
CA ILE A 199 10.05 -2.60 10.95
C ILE A 199 9.21 -3.87 10.79
N MET A 200 9.72 -4.86 10.07
CA MET A 200 9.07 -6.17 9.92
C MET A 200 9.11 -7.05 11.18
N GLU A 201 9.84 -6.65 12.22
CA GLU A 201 9.79 -7.24 13.56
C GLU A 201 8.94 -6.35 14.48
N ALA A 202 7.75 -6.84 14.85
CA ALA A 202 6.80 -6.08 15.63
C ALA A 202 7.42 -5.53 16.93
N GLY A 203 7.47 -4.20 17.04
CA GLY A 203 8.00 -3.49 18.21
C GLY A 203 9.53 -3.34 18.27
N ALA A 204 10.28 -3.87 17.30
CA ALA A 204 11.74 -3.68 17.24
C ALA A 204 12.15 -2.34 16.64
N SER A 205 11.32 -1.78 15.74
CA SER A 205 11.51 -0.45 15.17
C SER A 205 10.16 0.25 14.93
N MET A 206 10.18 1.58 15.00
CA MET A 206 9.05 2.45 14.64
C MET A 206 9.14 2.98 13.21
N THR A 207 10.28 2.77 12.55
CA THR A 207 10.61 3.26 11.21
C THR A 207 11.35 2.19 10.41
N ILE A 208 11.34 2.30 9.08
CA ILE A 208 12.14 1.48 8.17
C ILE A 208 13.63 1.68 8.48
N THR A 209 14.40 0.59 8.55
CA THR A 209 15.83 0.58 8.91
C THR A 209 16.71 -0.03 7.81
N ASP A 210 18.03 -0.08 8.06
CA ASP A 210 18.98 -0.81 7.21
C ASP A 210 18.62 -2.30 7.03
N GLY A 211 18.04 -2.93 8.06
CA GLY A 211 17.60 -4.33 8.01
C GLY A 211 16.48 -4.53 7.00
N ASP A 212 15.50 -3.61 6.99
CA ASP A 212 14.42 -3.59 6.01
C ASP A 212 14.93 -3.35 4.59
N GLY A 213 15.84 -2.38 4.44
CA GLY A 213 16.47 -2.07 3.15
C GLY A 213 17.25 -3.25 2.57
N TRP A 214 17.99 -3.98 3.41
CA TRP A 214 18.68 -5.20 2.99
C TRP A 214 17.70 -6.27 2.52
N MET A 215 16.60 -6.49 3.25
CA MET A 215 15.56 -7.45 2.85
C MET A 215 14.92 -7.05 1.52
N LEU A 216 14.56 -5.77 1.35
CA LEU A 216 13.94 -5.25 0.14
C LEU A 216 14.84 -5.46 -1.09
N ARG A 217 16.13 -5.14 -0.98
CA ARG A 217 17.12 -5.38 -2.04
C ARG A 217 17.28 -6.86 -2.35
N SER A 218 17.29 -7.71 -1.32
CA SER A 218 17.35 -9.15 -1.52
C SER A 218 16.15 -9.66 -2.33
N VAL A 219 14.93 -9.15 -2.08
CA VAL A 219 13.77 -9.50 -2.91
C VAL A 219 13.98 -9.07 -4.36
N LEU A 220 14.39 -7.81 -4.58
CA LEU A 220 14.64 -7.27 -5.94
C LEU A 220 15.61 -8.16 -6.71
N GLU A 221 16.76 -8.52 -6.14
CA GLU A 221 17.78 -9.35 -6.80
C GLU A 221 17.23 -10.69 -7.29
N HIS A 222 16.28 -11.28 -6.57
CA HIS A 222 15.67 -12.57 -6.93
C HIS A 222 14.62 -12.43 -8.03
N ILE A 223 13.92 -11.30 -8.11
CA ILE A 223 12.83 -11.09 -9.07
C ILE A 223 13.21 -10.19 -10.25
N LYS A 224 14.36 -9.52 -10.21
CA LYS A 224 14.81 -8.57 -11.24
C LYS A 224 14.87 -9.17 -12.64
N SER A 225 15.20 -10.47 -12.75
CA SER A 225 15.21 -11.18 -14.04
C SER A 225 13.87 -11.18 -14.79
N ARG A 226 12.77 -10.78 -14.14
CA ARG A 226 11.45 -10.58 -14.75
C ARG A 226 11.33 -9.27 -15.53
N TYR A 227 12.18 -8.29 -15.24
CA TYR A 227 12.06 -6.93 -15.74
C TYR A 227 13.10 -6.66 -16.82
N ASP A 228 12.75 -5.78 -17.77
CA ASP A 228 13.62 -5.32 -18.85
C ASP A 228 13.84 -3.82 -18.69
N PHE A 229 14.82 -3.46 -17.86
CA PHE A 229 15.32 -2.10 -17.66
C PHE A 229 16.85 -2.07 -17.63
#